data_AF-A0A376E4V7-F1
#
_entry.id   AF-A0A376E4V7-F1
#
_cell.length_a   1.000
_cell.length_b   1.000
_cell.length_c   1.000
_cell.angle_alpha   90.00
_cell.angle_beta   90.00
_cell.angle_gamma   90.00
#
_symmetry.space_group_name_H-M   'P 1'
#
loop_
_entity.id
_entity.type
_entity.pdbx_description
1 polymer ?
#
loop_
_entity_poly.entity_id
_entity_poly.type
_entity_poly.pdbx_seq_one_letter_code
_entity_poly.pdbx_strand_id
1 'polypeptide(L)'
;MKKIILAASILMAVYSCKKEEGAKKENTTETSAEAPKSNNKIVTLSGGVTEIVSALGHEKEIVGTDVTSTYPETLKTTAKDLGHVRSMTIEPIMAVSPTLILASEKRYQS
;
A
#
# COMPACT_ATOMS: atom_id res chain seq x y z
N MET A 1 -20.47 60.94 -4.03
CA MET A 1 -19.22 61.16 -3.24
C MET A 1 -19.38 60.53 -1.87
N LYS A 2 -18.30 59.91 -1.36
CA LYS A 2 -18.10 59.39 0.01
C LYS A 2 -18.55 57.98 0.43
N LYS A 3 -19.06 57.09 -0.45
CA LYS A 3 -19.34 55.68 -0.06
C LYS A 3 -18.78 54.57 -0.97
N ILE A 4 -18.02 54.91 -2.01
CA ILE A 4 -17.47 53.91 -2.97
C ILE A 4 -15.93 53.82 -2.88
N ILE A 5 -15.29 54.61 -2.03
CA ILE A 5 -13.82 54.69 -1.95
C ILE A 5 -13.22 53.66 -0.96
N LEU A 6 -14.02 52.87 -0.24
CA LEU A 6 -13.51 51.89 0.73
C LEU A 6 -13.56 50.41 0.31
N ALA A 7 -13.97 50.10 -0.93
CA ALA A 7 -14.09 48.71 -1.42
C ALA A 7 -13.27 48.43 -2.69
N ALA A 8 -12.33 49.33 -3.05
CA ALA A 8 -11.50 49.18 -4.25
C ALA A 8 -10.12 48.53 -3.96
N SER A 9 -9.80 48.22 -2.70
CA SER A 9 -8.49 47.69 -2.28
C SER A 9 -8.49 46.20 -1.91
N ILE A 10 -9.60 45.47 -2.05
CA ILE A 10 -9.73 44.06 -1.60
C ILE A 10 -10.14 43.07 -2.72
N LEU A 11 -10.29 43.49 -3.98
CA LEU A 11 -10.66 42.57 -5.08
C LEU A 11 -9.58 42.30 -6.13
N MET A 12 -8.31 42.59 -5.84
CA MET A 12 -7.19 42.27 -6.75
C MET A 12 -6.43 40.98 -6.40
N ALA A 13 -6.84 40.26 -5.35
CA ALA A 13 -6.15 39.04 -4.88
C ALA A 13 -6.68 37.73 -5.49
N VAL A 14 -7.75 37.75 -6.30
CA VAL A 14 -8.40 36.52 -6.83
C VAL A 14 -8.20 36.29 -8.33
N TYR A 15 -7.44 37.14 -9.04
CA TYR A 15 -7.25 36.97 -10.49
C TYR A 15 -5.95 36.29 -10.91
N SER A 16 -5.11 35.87 -9.96
CA SER A 16 -3.80 35.27 -10.25
C SER A 16 -3.77 33.78 -9.95
N CYS A 17 -4.48 32.98 -10.76
CA CYS A 17 -4.14 31.58 -11.07
C CYS A 17 -5.10 31.05 -12.15
N LYS A 18 -4.99 31.58 -13.37
CA LYS A 18 -5.50 30.91 -14.56
C LYS A 18 -4.42 31.00 -15.64
N LYS A 19 -3.61 29.95 -15.75
CA LYS A 19 -2.69 29.75 -16.87
C LYS A 19 -2.57 28.25 -17.11
N GLU A 20 -3.13 27.78 -18.22
CA GLU A 20 -2.92 26.44 -18.76
C GLU A 20 -1.85 26.45 -19.86
N GLU A 21 -0.97 25.46 -19.70
CA GLU A 21 -0.17 24.65 -20.65
C GLU A 21 0.90 25.26 -21.56
N GLY A 22 2.09 24.62 -21.49
CA GLY A 22 3.18 24.79 -22.45
C GLY A 22 4.57 24.39 -21.90
N ALA A 23 4.88 23.09 -21.98
CA ALA A 23 6.13 22.39 -21.67
C ALA A 23 7.47 23.16 -21.69
N LYS A 24 8.33 22.92 -20.67
CA LYS A 24 9.64 22.25 -20.80
C LYS A 24 10.23 21.91 -19.42
N LYS A 25 10.63 20.65 -19.24
CA LYS A 25 11.38 20.10 -18.10
C LYS A 25 12.85 20.53 -18.19
N GLU A 26 13.44 21.02 -17.10
CA GLU A 26 14.86 20.75 -16.76
C GLU A 26 15.17 21.12 -15.30
N ASN A 27 15.51 20.08 -14.52
CA ASN A 27 16.35 20.04 -13.31
C ASN A 27 16.26 21.15 -12.26
N THR A 28 15.52 20.87 -11.19
CA THR A 28 15.99 21.16 -9.84
C THR A 28 16.02 19.84 -9.07
N THR A 29 17.23 19.43 -8.72
CA THR A 29 17.58 18.19 -8.02
C THR A 29 17.07 18.26 -6.59
N GLU A 30 15.82 17.86 -6.38
CA GLU A 30 15.39 17.32 -5.11
C GLU A 30 15.64 15.81 -5.18
N THR A 31 16.68 15.34 -4.50
CA THR A 31 16.84 13.92 -4.17
C THR A 31 15.71 13.55 -3.20
N SER A 32 14.51 13.37 -3.75
CA SER A 32 13.52 12.50 -3.13
C SER A 32 14.09 11.11 -3.28
N ALA A 33 14.55 10.54 -2.16
CA ALA A 33 14.91 9.14 -2.12
C ALA A 33 13.66 8.35 -2.52
N GLU A 34 13.58 7.96 -3.80
CA GLU A 34 12.59 7.02 -4.27
C GLU A 34 12.91 5.72 -3.55
N ALA A 35 12.20 5.49 -2.43
CA ALA A 35 12.21 4.22 -1.74
C ALA A 35 11.99 3.16 -2.83
N PRO A 36 12.82 2.09 -2.85
CA PRO A 36 12.70 1.08 -3.90
C PRO A 36 11.25 0.62 -3.93
N LYS A 37 10.57 0.80 -5.08
CA LYS A 37 9.24 0.22 -5.31
C LYS A 37 9.42 -1.30 -5.32
N SER A 38 9.39 -1.91 -4.14
CA SER A 38 9.46 -3.35 -4.01
C SER A 38 8.12 -3.91 -4.46
N ASN A 39 8.13 -4.58 -5.61
CA ASN A 39 6.96 -5.29 -6.12
C ASN A 39 6.88 -6.67 -5.45
N ASN A 40 6.83 -6.68 -4.12
CA ASN A 40 6.80 -7.93 -3.37
C ASN A 40 5.45 -8.61 -3.55
N LYS A 41 5.51 -9.93 -3.72
CA LYS A 41 4.37 -10.83 -3.67
C LYS A 41 4.56 -11.72 -2.46
N ILE A 42 4.00 -11.29 -1.34
CA ILE A 42 4.18 -11.90 -0.03
C ILE A 42 3.12 -12.98 0.17
N VAL A 43 3.56 -14.16 0.58
CA VAL A 43 2.70 -15.21 1.12
C VAL A 43 2.92 -15.32 2.62
N THR A 44 1.85 -15.30 3.40
CA THR A 44 1.89 -15.47 4.86
C THR A 44 1.21 -16.77 5.28
N LEU A 45 1.89 -17.57 6.10
CA LEU A 45 1.46 -18.91 6.53
C LEU A 45 1.22 -18.98 8.05
N SER A 46 0.75 -17.88 8.62
CA SER A 46 0.18 -17.82 9.96
C SER A 46 -0.66 -16.57 10.10
N GLY A 47 -1.84 -16.67 10.73
CA GLY A 47 -2.67 -15.49 11.02
C GLY A 47 -1.92 -14.36 11.72
N GLY A 48 -1.14 -14.65 12.77
CA GLY A 48 -0.35 -13.63 13.47
C GLY A 48 0.73 -12.98 12.59
N VAL A 49 1.33 -13.74 11.67
CA VAL A 49 2.28 -13.17 10.69
C VAL A 49 1.54 -12.26 9.71
N THR A 50 0.37 -12.67 9.22
CA THR A 50 -0.47 -11.86 8.34
C THR A 50 -0.82 -10.52 8.99
N GLU A 51 -1.25 -10.53 10.26
CA GLU A 51 -1.61 -9.32 11.00
C GLU A 51 -0.41 -8.36 11.13
N ILE A 52 0.77 -8.89 11.47
CA ILE A 52 1.99 -8.09 11.61
C ILE A 52 2.38 -7.45 10.26
N VAL A 53 2.37 -8.22 9.17
CA VAL A 53 2.73 -7.70 7.83
C VAL A 53 1.75 -6.61 7.40
N SER A 54 0.45 -6.81 7.60
CA SER A 54 -0.55 -5.79 7.31
C SER A 54 -0.38 -4.54 8.17
N ALA A 55 -0.16 -4.70 9.48
CA ALA A 55 0.04 -3.60 10.42
C ALA A 55 1.30 -2.76 10.10
N LEU A 56 2.32 -3.38 9.49
CA LEU A 56 3.53 -2.71 9.01
C LEU A 56 3.34 -1.96 7.67
N GLY A 57 2.12 -1.98 7.11
CA GLY A 57 1.79 -1.24 5.88
C GLY A 57 1.97 -2.03 4.59
N HIS A 58 2.27 -3.34 4.68
CA HIS A 58 2.52 -4.20 3.52
C HIS A 58 1.31 -5.06 3.11
N GLU A 59 0.10 -4.74 3.60
CA GLU A 59 -1.13 -5.50 3.29
C GLU A 59 -1.34 -5.70 1.78
N LYS A 60 -1.07 -4.65 0.98
CA LYS A 60 -1.24 -4.67 -0.49
C LYS A 60 -0.25 -5.58 -1.21
N GLU A 61 0.83 -5.96 -0.56
CA GLU A 61 1.85 -6.86 -1.10
C GLU A 61 1.53 -8.33 -0.77
N ILE A 62 0.53 -8.59 0.09
CA ILE A 62 0.08 -9.94 0.43
C ILE A 62 -0.78 -10.51 -0.70
N VAL A 63 -0.29 -11.55 -1.37
CA VAL A 63 -0.97 -12.20 -2.49
C VAL A 63 -1.61 -13.54 -2.12
N GLY A 64 -1.20 -14.13 -0.98
CA GLY A 64 -1.74 -15.39 -0.52
C GLY A 64 -1.60 -15.57 0.99
N THR A 65 -2.60 -16.20 1.60
CA THR A 65 -2.65 -16.44 3.05
C THR A 65 -3.15 -17.85 3.35
N ASP A 66 -2.79 -18.42 4.50
CA ASP A 66 -3.43 -19.63 4.99
C ASP A 66 -4.77 -19.34 5.70
N VAL A 67 -5.61 -20.36 5.85
CA VAL A 67 -6.97 -20.25 6.44
C VAL A 67 -7.06 -19.67 7.85
N THR A 68 -5.95 -19.62 8.60
CA THR A 68 -5.91 -18.99 9.93
C THR A 68 -5.84 -17.46 9.89
N SER A 69 -5.63 -16.89 8.70
CA SER A 69 -5.47 -15.45 8.49
C SER A 69 -6.82 -14.74 8.31
N THR A 70 -7.50 -14.48 9.43
CA THR A 70 -8.85 -13.91 9.41
C THR A 70 -8.91 -12.38 9.51
N TYR A 71 -7.78 -11.72 9.82
CA TYR A 71 -7.65 -10.27 9.94
C TYR A 71 -6.42 -9.76 9.18
N PRO A 72 -6.49 -8.59 8.52
CA PRO A 72 -7.68 -7.76 8.30
C PRO A 72 -8.67 -8.39 7.30
N GLU A 73 -9.96 -8.05 7.40
CA GLU A 73 -11.01 -8.66 6.58
C GLU A 73 -10.86 -8.38 5.08
N THR A 74 -10.18 -7.29 4.73
CA THR A 74 -9.84 -6.89 3.36
C THR A 74 -9.08 -7.99 2.61
N LEU A 75 -8.24 -8.76 3.31
CA LEU A 75 -7.46 -9.85 2.70
C LEU A 75 -8.31 -11.01 2.19
N LYS A 76 -9.54 -11.19 2.69
CA LYS A 76 -10.46 -12.22 2.18
C LYS A 76 -10.79 -12.02 0.70
N THR A 77 -10.68 -10.79 0.19
CA THR A 77 -10.97 -10.45 -1.22
C THR A 77 -9.72 -10.11 -2.02
N THR A 78 -8.64 -9.64 -1.38
CA THR A 78 -7.41 -9.23 -2.07
C THR A 78 -6.34 -10.31 -2.14
N ALA A 79 -6.34 -11.29 -1.23
CA ALA A 79 -5.37 -12.38 -1.21
C ALA A 79 -6.02 -13.75 -1.50
N LYS A 80 -5.23 -14.66 -2.07
CA LYS A 80 -5.69 -16.04 -2.32
C LYS A 80 -5.62 -16.86 -1.03
N ASP A 81 -6.70 -17.57 -0.69
CA ASP A 81 -6.66 -18.62 0.33
C ASP A 81 -5.88 -19.84 -0.21
N LEU A 82 -4.81 -20.21 0.49
CA LEU A 82 -3.90 -21.29 0.14
C LEU A 82 -4.21 -22.60 0.89
N GLY A 83 -5.21 -22.60 1.77
CA GLY A 83 -5.58 -23.73 2.60
C GLY A 83 -4.86 -23.77 3.95
N HIS A 84 -4.98 -24.89 4.67
CA HIS A 84 -4.36 -25.04 5.98
C HIS A 84 -2.92 -25.57 5.85
N VAL A 85 -1.97 -24.88 6.49
CA VAL A 85 -0.54 -25.24 6.54
C VAL A 85 -0.22 -26.71 6.90
N ARG A 86 -1.08 -27.41 7.64
CA ARG A 86 -0.84 -28.83 8.02
C ARG A 86 -1.03 -29.82 6.87
N SER A 87 -1.78 -29.43 5.85
CA SER A 87 -2.11 -30.27 4.69
C SER A 87 -1.77 -29.57 3.37
N MET A 88 -0.97 -28.51 3.41
CA MET A 88 -0.68 -27.66 2.26
C MET A 88 0.39 -28.29 1.37
N THR A 89 0.13 -28.29 0.05
CA THR A 89 1.11 -28.67 -0.98
C THR A 89 1.79 -27.42 -1.53
N ILE A 90 2.82 -27.60 -2.38
CA ILE A 90 3.55 -26.48 -2.97
C ILE A 90 2.78 -25.77 -4.10
N GLU A 91 1.84 -26.46 -4.76
CA GLU A 91 1.15 -25.94 -5.95
C GLU A 91 0.34 -24.66 -5.68
N PRO A 92 -0.50 -24.55 -4.61
CA PRO A 92 -1.23 -23.32 -4.32
C PRO A 92 -0.30 -22.14 -4.03
N ILE A 93 0.82 -22.39 -3.34
CA ILE A 93 1.83 -21.36 -3.05
C ILE A 93 2.45 -20.85 -4.34
N MET A 94 2.84 -21.74 -5.25
CA MET A 94 3.48 -21.34 -6.51
C MET A 94 2.50 -20.71 -7.50
N ALA A 95 1.19 -21.00 -7.41
CA ALA A 95 0.17 -20.41 -8.26
C ALA A 95 0.08 -18.88 -8.14
N VAL A 96 0.48 -18.30 -7.00
CA VAL A 96 0.55 -16.83 -6.82
C VAL A 96 1.92 -16.23 -7.14
N SER A 97 2.87 -17.05 -7.60
CA SER A 97 4.23 -16.64 -7.98
C SER A 97 4.90 -15.73 -6.94
N PRO A 98 5.07 -16.20 -5.68
CA PRO A 98 5.53 -15.37 -4.57
C PRO A 98 7.00 -14.97 -4.74
N THR A 99 7.36 -13.82 -4.18
CA THR A 99 8.76 -13.38 -4.04
C THR A 99 9.27 -13.51 -2.61
N LEU A 100 8.37 -13.61 -1.64
CA LEU A 100 8.66 -13.76 -0.22
C LEU A 100 7.61 -14.66 0.43
N ILE A 101 8.05 -15.62 1.24
CA ILE A 101 7.18 -16.50 2.03
C ILE A 101 7.55 -16.31 3.50
N LEU A 102 6.57 -15.97 4.34
CA LEU A 102 6.73 -15.78 5.77
C LEU A 102 5.86 -16.79 6.52
N ALA A 103 6.49 -17.54 7.42
CA ALA A 103 5.83 -18.56 8.24
C ALA A 103 6.31 -18.45 9.69
N SER A 104 5.49 -18.95 10.61
CA SER A 104 5.86 -19.03 12.03
C SER A 104 6.16 -20.48 12.41
N GLU A 105 7.23 -20.69 13.19
CA GLU A 105 7.52 -21.99 13.77
C GLU A 105 6.47 -22.30 14.85
N LYS A 106 5.69 -23.37 14.65
CA LYS A 106 4.76 -23.84 15.67
C LYS A 106 5.51 -24.75 16.64
N ARG A 107 6.14 -24.16 17.66
CA ARG A 107 6.79 -24.93 18.72
C ARG A 107 5.73 -25.61 19.60
N TYR A 108 5.56 -26.92 19.45
CA TYR A 108 4.83 -27.71 20.43
C TYR A 108 5.69 -27.81 21.68
N GLN A 109 5.25 -27.13 22.75
CA GLN A 109 5.80 -27.36 24.09
C GLN A 109 5.30 -28.74 24.53
N SER A 110 6.22 -29.69 24.65
CA SER A 110 5.95 -31.01 25.24
C SER A 110 6.18 -30.99 26.74
#